data_AF-Q2JMB9-F1
#
_entry.id   AF-Q2JMB9-F1
#
_cell.length_a   1.000
_cell.length_b   1.000
_cell.length_c   1.000
_cell.angle_alpha   90.00
_cell.angle_beta   90.00
_cell.angle_gamma   90.00
#
_symmetry.space_group_name_H-M   'P 1'
#
loop_
_entity.id
_entity.type
_entity.pdbx_description
1 polymer ?
#
loop_
_entity_poly.entity_id
_entity_poly.type
_entity_poly.pdbx_seq_one_letter_code
_entity_poly.pdbx_strand_id
1 'polypeptide(L)'
;MSQSKGFRKSKPEKKPASSNTAKRKEAAKRYDELKAKGMPEFNIFARRRQPAPGQPNPWLPVGSLAVGRSSAIHQAIFQNEEELKKAAVRLFPRLGKVKDDLEFGFRLKDKDFQDEPIQVAIRPQPSPLQVWMAKIRGWLGLSGKGTSKKG
;
A
#
# COMPACT_ATOMS: atom_id res chain seq x y z
N MET A 1 -59.76 6.07 1.30
CA MET A 1 -58.67 6.18 0.30
C MET A 1 -57.46 6.82 0.99
N SER A 2 -56.50 6.03 1.47
CA SER A 2 -55.35 6.51 2.25
C SER A 2 -54.22 6.93 1.30
N GLN A 3 -53.85 8.22 1.30
CA GLN A 3 -52.78 8.76 0.46
C GLN A 3 -51.42 8.19 0.89
N SER A 4 -50.85 7.37 0.02
CA SER A 4 -49.47 6.89 0.08
C SER A 4 -48.48 8.06 0.07
N LYS A 5 -47.93 8.36 1.25
CA LYS A 5 -46.87 9.36 1.46
C LYS A 5 -45.61 8.91 0.70
N GLY A 6 -45.43 9.49 -0.48
CA GLY A 6 -44.33 9.21 -1.38
C GLY A 6 -42.98 9.39 -0.69
N PHE A 7 -42.12 8.39 -0.87
CA PHE A 7 -40.70 8.41 -0.55
C PHE A 7 -40.04 9.60 -1.24
N ARG A 8 -39.92 10.74 -0.55
CA ARG A 8 -39.00 11.80 -0.95
C ARG A 8 -37.60 11.22 -0.82
N LYS A 9 -37.03 10.84 -1.97
CA LYS A 9 -35.60 10.56 -2.13
C LYS A 9 -34.85 11.81 -1.67
N SER A 10 -34.40 11.82 -0.42
CA SER A 10 -33.31 12.68 0.02
C SER A 10 -32.13 12.33 -0.88
N LYS A 11 -31.90 13.17 -1.89
CA LYS A 11 -30.75 13.07 -2.79
C LYS A 11 -29.53 13.04 -1.88
N PRO A 12 -28.76 11.95 -1.79
CA PRO A 12 -27.60 11.93 -0.92
C PRO A 12 -26.69 13.05 -1.42
N GLU A 13 -26.48 14.05 -0.58
CA GLU A 13 -25.49 15.10 -0.82
C GLU A 13 -24.21 14.37 -1.18
N LYS A 14 -23.67 14.67 -2.38
CA LYS A 14 -22.42 14.10 -2.85
C LYS A 14 -21.36 14.51 -1.83
N LYS A 15 -21.10 13.63 -0.86
CA LYS A 15 -20.01 13.80 0.10
C LYS A 15 -18.78 14.18 -0.73
N PRO A 16 -18.10 15.29 -0.40
CA PRO A 16 -16.92 15.71 -1.14
C PRO A 16 -16.00 14.50 -1.25
N ALA A 17 -15.48 14.27 -2.46
CA ALA A 17 -14.67 13.10 -2.74
C ALA A 17 -13.63 12.97 -1.63
N SER A 18 -13.85 11.98 -0.75
CA SER A 18 -12.97 11.70 0.38
C SER A 18 -11.54 11.64 -0.15
N SER A 19 -10.55 12.09 0.61
CA SER A 19 -9.13 12.03 0.21
C SER A 19 -8.73 10.65 -0.34
N ASN A 20 -9.39 9.59 0.12
CA ASN A 20 -9.31 8.23 -0.41
C ASN A 20 -9.65 8.10 -1.90
N THR A 21 -10.70 8.78 -2.39
CA THR A 21 -11.11 8.75 -3.80
C THR A 21 -10.06 9.43 -4.69
N ALA A 22 -9.43 10.51 -4.21
CA ALA A 22 -8.34 11.16 -4.94
C ALA A 22 -7.12 10.24 -5.06
N LYS A 23 -6.71 9.62 -3.94
CA LYS A 23 -5.60 8.65 -3.92
C LYS A 23 -5.84 7.46 -4.87
N ARG A 24 -7.04 6.88 -4.87
CA ARG A 24 -7.41 5.81 -5.82
C ARG A 24 -7.33 6.24 -7.27
N LYS A 25 -7.79 7.46 -7.59
CA LYS A 25 -7.71 7.98 -8.97
C LYS A 25 -6.27 8.22 -9.39
N GLU A 26 -5.44 8.72 -8.49
CA GLU A 26 -4.02 8.92 -8.77
C GLU A 26 -3.31 7.57 -8.96
N ALA A 27 -3.54 6.60 -8.06
CA ALA A 27 -3.02 5.25 -8.19
C ALA A 27 -3.48 4.56 -9.49
N ALA A 28 -4.75 4.71 -9.87
CA ALA A 28 -5.26 4.21 -11.14
C ALA A 28 -4.57 4.85 -12.35
N LYS A 29 -4.41 6.18 -12.36
CA LYS A 29 -3.67 6.88 -13.42
C LYS A 29 -2.22 6.41 -13.51
N ARG A 30 -1.53 6.28 -12.37
CA ARG A 30 -0.16 5.77 -12.33
C ARG A 30 -0.07 4.35 -12.88
N TYR A 31 -1.02 3.50 -12.51
CA TYR A 31 -1.10 2.14 -13.04
C TYR A 31 -1.31 2.15 -14.56
N ASP A 32 -2.26 2.93 -15.07
CA ASP A 32 -2.55 3.03 -16.51
C ASP A 32 -1.35 3.60 -17.30
N GLU A 33 -0.68 4.63 -16.76
CA GLU A 33 0.55 5.20 -17.35
C GLU A 33 1.69 4.19 -17.42
N LEU A 34 1.91 3.43 -16.34
CA LEU A 34 2.98 2.45 -16.26
C LEU A 34 2.68 1.25 -17.17
N LYS A 35 1.42 0.83 -17.21
CA LYS A 35 0.96 -0.21 -18.12
C LYS A 35 1.12 0.21 -19.59
N ALA A 36 0.75 1.44 -19.94
CA ALA A 36 0.93 1.97 -21.28
C ALA A 36 2.41 2.04 -21.70
N LYS A 37 3.32 2.22 -20.72
CA LYS A 37 4.77 2.20 -20.92
C LYS A 37 5.37 0.79 -20.98
N GLY A 38 4.56 -0.27 -20.86
CA GLY A 38 5.04 -1.66 -20.81
C GLY A 38 5.85 -1.97 -19.56
N MET A 39 5.60 -1.25 -18.46
CA MET A 39 6.31 -1.45 -17.20
C MET A 39 5.85 -2.74 -16.53
N PRO A 40 6.73 -3.41 -15.75
CA PRO A 40 6.39 -4.68 -15.12
C PRO A 40 5.20 -4.52 -14.17
N GLU A 41 4.22 -5.40 -14.37
CA GLU A 41 3.04 -5.52 -13.52
C GLU A 41 3.26 -6.61 -12.48
N PHE A 42 2.86 -6.35 -11.23
CA PHE A 42 2.97 -7.29 -10.13
C PHE A 42 1.59 -7.55 -9.53
N ASN A 43 1.27 -8.81 -9.26
CA ASN A 43 0.13 -9.19 -8.44
C ASN A 43 0.52 -9.08 -6.97
N ILE A 44 -0.33 -8.43 -6.19
CA ILE A 44 -0.14 -8.20 -4.77
C ILE A 44 -1.04 -9.15 -3.98
N PHE A 45 -0.42 -9.84 -3.04
CA PHE A 45 -1.06 -10.78 -2.14
C PHE A 45 -0.92 -10.27 -0.70
N ALA A 46 -1.89 -10.62 0.13
CA ALA A 46 -1.81 -10.41 1.56
C ALA A 46 -2.07 -11.73 2.28
N ARG A 47 -1.40 -11.92 3.41
CA ARG A 47 -1.70 -13.01 4.35
C ARG A 47 -1.59 -12.48 5.77
N ARG A 48 -2.20 -13.18 6.71
CA ARG A 48 -1.94 -12.94 8.13
C ARG A 48 -0.51 -13.37 8.46
N ARG A 49 0.26 -12.48 9.09
CA ARG A 49 1.60 -12.77 9.63
C ARG A 49 1.53 -14.02 10.48
N GLN A 50 2.44 -14.95 10.20
CA GLN A 50 2.42 -16.26 10.83
C GLN A 50 2.71 -16.12 12.33
N PRO A 51 1.85 -16.66 13.21
CA PRO A 51 2.13 -16.68 14.64
C PRO A 51 3.18 -17.74 15.02
N ALA A 52 3.35 -18.80 14.20
CA ALA A 52 4.35 -19.84 14.42
C ALA A 52 4.84 -20.43 13.07
N PRO A 53 6.12 -20.85 12.97
CA PRO A 53 6.63 -21.56 11.80
C PRO A 53 5.98 -22.95 11.70
N GLY A 54 5.39 -23.28 10.54
CA GLY A 54 4.79 -24.61 10.28
C GLY A 54 3.35 -24.59 9.76
N GLN A 55 2.62 -23.48 9.88
CA GLN A 55 1.26 -23.34 9.32
C GLN A 55 1.16 -22.04 8.50
N PRO A 56 1.57 -22.04 7.22
CA PRO A 56 1.46 -20.87 6.37
C PRO A 56 -0.01 -20.57 6.05
N ASN A 57 -0.45 -19.35 6.37
CA ASN A 57 -1.72 -18.85 5.88
C ASN A 57 -1.66 -18.74 4.35
N PRO A 58 -2.73 -19.12 3.63
CA PRO A 58 -2.77 -19.00 2.18
C PRO A 58 -2.64 -17.52 1.77
N TRP A 59 -1.93 -17.29 0.67
CA TRP A 59 -1.83 -15.97 0.07
C TRP A 59 -3.17 -15.57 -0.55
N LEU A 60 -3.70 -14.41 -0.16
CA LEU A 60 -4.97 -13.90 -0.66
C LEU A 60 -4.70 -12.78 -1.67
N PRO A 61 -5.23 -12.85 -2.89
CA PRO A 61 -5.04 -11.80 -3.89
C PRO A 61 -5.79 -10.54 -3.46
N VAL A 62 -5.06 -9.44 -3.26
CA VAL A 62 -5.65 -8.18 -2.80
C VAL A 62 -5.64 -7.10 -3.87
N GLY A 63 -4.78 -7.23 -4.88
CA GLY A 63 -4.75 -6.31 -6.02
C GLY A 63 -3.55 -6.54 -6.93
N SER A 64 -3.26 -5.55 -7.77
CA SER A 64 -2.08 -5.52 -8.65
C SER A 64 -1.49 -4.11 -8.67
N LEU A 65 -0.17 -4.01 -8.81
CA LEU A 65 0.56 -2.76 -8.94
C LEU A 65 1.53 -2.83 -10.11
N ALA A 66 1.58 -1.78 -10.90
CA ALA A 66 2.64 -1.57 -11.89
C ALA A 66 3.68 -0.64 -11.26
N VAL A 67 4.95 -0.91 -11.49
CA VAL A 67 6.05 -0.07 -11.02
C VAL A 67 7.06 0.17 -12.12
N GLY A 68 7.67 1.35 -12.14
CA GLY A 68 8.66 1.70 -13.17
C GLY A 68 9.96 0.88 -13.10
N ARG A 69 10.22 0.21 -11.98
CA ARG A 69 11.37 -0.69 -11.78
C ARG A 69 10.99 -1.76 -10.77
N SER A 70 11.38 -3.01 -11.01
CA SER A 70 11.08 -4.15 -10.12
C SER A 70 11.55 -3.92 -8.69
N SER A 71 12.69 -3.25 -8.47
CA SER A 71 13.18 -2.92 -7.12
C SER A 71 12.30 -1.93 -6.35
N ALA A 72 11.48 -1.13 -7.03
CA ALA A 72 10.61 -0.15 -6.41
C ALA A 72 9.30 -0.77 -5.89
N ILE A 73 9.04 -2.05 -6.17
CA ILE A 73 7.79 -2.73 -5.77
C ILE A 73 7.62 -2.75 -4.25
N HIS A 74 8.71 -2.98 -3.51
CA HIS A 74 8.72 -2.96 -2.05
C HIS A 74 8.18 -1.62 -1.53
N GLN A 75 8.78 -0.53 -1.99
CA GLN A 75 8.39 0.81 -1.57
C GLN A 75 6.95 1.14 -2.01
N ALA A 76 6.56 0.78 -3.23
CA ALA A 76 5.22 1.03 -3.75
C ALA A 76 4.13 0.31 -2.93
N ILE A 77 4.38 -0.94 -2.50
CA ILE A 77 3.48 -1.69 -1.61
C ILE A 77 3.31 -0.95 -0.29
N PHE A 78 4.41 -0.50 0.34
CA PHE A 78 4.33 0.18 1.63
C PHE A 78 3.75 1.60 1.54
N GLN A 79 3.95 2.30 0.43
CA GLN A 79 3.28 3.58 0.17
C GLN A 79 1.75 3.41 0.05
N ASN A 80 1.30 2.28 -0.50
CA ASN A 80 -0.11 1.95 -0.67
C ASN A 80 -0.63 0.99 0.42
N GLU A 81 0.11 0.79 1.52
CA GLU A 81 -0.18 -0.22 2.55
C GLU A 81 -1.61 -0.06 3.10
N GLU A 82 -2.02 1.17 3.41
CA GLU A 82 -3.36 1.43 3.93
C GLU A 82 -4.47 1.09 2.93
N GLU A 83 -4.25 1.36 1.64
CA GLU A 83 -5.23 1.05 0.60
C GLU A 83 -5.31 -0.45 0.35
N LEU A 84 -4.16 -1.13 0.35
CA LEU A 84 -4.07 -2.59 0.26
C LEU A 84 -4.73 -3.25 1.48
N LYS A 85 -4.53 -2.76 2.70
CA LYS A 85 -5.23 -3.24 3.91
C LYS A 85 -6.73 -3.05 3.78
N LYS A 86 -7.20 -1.87 3.35
CA LYS A 86 -8.63 -1.61 3.13
C LYS A 86 -9.21 -2.54 2.06
N ALA A 87 -8.48 -2.77 0.97
CA ALA A 87 -8.88 -3.70 -0.08
C ALA A 87 -8.93 -5.15 0.44
N ALA A 88 -7.92 -5.56 1.21
CA ALA A 88 -7.83 -6.88 1.83
C ALA A 88 -9.02 -7.16 2.76
N VAL A 89 -9.35 -6.22 3.65
CA VAL A 89 -10.50 -6.36 4.57
C VAL A 89 -11.82 -6.30 3.83
N ARG A 90 -11.92 -5.54 2.74
CA ARG A 90 -13.12 -5.46 1.91
C ARG A 90 -13.38 -6.76 1.15
N LEU A 91 -12.34 -7.37 0.59
CA LEU A 91 -12.44 -8.64 -0.13
C LEU A 91 -12.56 -9.82 0.84
N PHE A 92 -11.83 -9.76 1.95
CA PHE A 92 -11.76 -10.80 2.97
C PHE A 92 -12.00 -10.19 4.36
N PRO A 93 -13.27 -10.06 4.79
CA PRO A 93 -13.62 -9.51 6.10
C PRO A 93 -12.94 -10.22 7.28
N ARG A 94 -12.56 -11.49 7.11
CA ARG A 94 -11.79 -12.29 8.08
C ARG A 94 -10.44 -11.67 8.45
N LEU A 95 -9.84 -10.89 7.54
CA LEU A 95 -8.60 -10.18 7.77
C LEU A 95 -8.77 -8.91 8.62
N GLY A 96 -10.00 -8.43 8.84
CA GLY A 96 -10.27 -7.20 9.59
C GLY A 96 -9.71 -7.21 11.01
N LYS A 97 -9.72 -8.37 11.67
CA LYS A 97 -9.18 -8.56 13.04
C LYS A 97 -7.65 -8.55 13.09
N VAL A 98 -6.99 -8.76 11.96
CA VAL A 98 -5.53 -8.94 11.86
C VAL A 98 -4.92 -7.99 10.83
N LYS A 99 -5.63 -6.88 10.52
CA LYS A 99 -5.25 -5.91 9.50
C LYS A 99 -3.85 -5.31 9.73
N ASP A 100 -3.46 -5.19 11.00
CA ASP A 100 -2.19 -4.61 11.44
C ASP A 100 -1.04 -5.63 11.35
N ASP A 101 -1.38 -6.91 11.50
CA ASP A 101 -0.48 -8.06 11.34
C ASP A 101 -0.51 -8.64 9.92
N LEU A 102 -0.90 -7.86 8.91
CA LEU A 102 -0.85 -8.33 7.52
C LEU A 102 0.57 -8.29 6.98
N GLU A 103 0.94 -9.36 6.30
CA GLU A 103 2.14 -9.48 5.52
C GLU A 103 1.78 -9.40 4.04
N PHE A 104 2.50 -8.57 3.30
CA PHE A 104 2.29 -8.38 1.88
C PHE A 104 3.31 -9.18 1.10
N GLY A 105 2.86 -9.80 0.02
CA GLY A 105 3.68 -10.48 -0.95
C GLY A 105 3.39 -9.96 -2.35
N PHE A 106 4.33 -10.14 -3.26
CA PHE A 106 4.18 -9.78 -4.65
C PHE A 106 4.73 -10.88 -5.56
N ARG A 107 4.20 -10.91 -6.78
CA ARG A 107 4.66 -11.81 -7.85
C ARG A 107 4.53 -11.08 -9.17
N LEU A 108 5.45 -11.29 -10.11
CA LEU A 108 5.30 -10.78 -11.46
C LEU A 108 4.03 -11.33 -12.12
N LYS A 109 3.35 -10.46 -12.86
CA LYS A 109 2.15 -10.77 -13.64
C LYS A 109 2.54 -11.08 -15.09
N ASP A 110 3.66 -11.75 -15.27
CA ASP A 110 4.10 -12.29 -16.55
C ASP A 110 3.74 -13.78 -16.61
N LYS A 111 3.45 -14.28 -17.82
CA LYS A 111 2.97 -15.67 -18.00
C LYS A 111 3.98 -16.69 -17.51
N ASP A 112 5.27 -16.42 -17.71
CA ASP A 112 6.38 -17.28 -17.31
C ASP A 112 6.63 -17.27 -15.79
N PHE A 113 6.11 -16.27 -15.09
CA PHE A 113 6.34 -16.06 -13.65
C PHE A 113 5.11 -16.42 -12.80
N GLN A 114 4.09 -17.05 -13.38
CA GLN A 114 2.91 -17.50 -12.63
C GLN A 114 3.21 -18.67 -11.70
N ASP A 115 4.24 -19.45 -12.00
CA ASP A 115 4.71 -20.57 -11.18
C ASP A 115 5.72 -20.13 -10.12
N GLU A 116 6.19 -18.87 -10.17
CA GLU A 116 7.13 -18.39 -9.17
C GLU A 116 6.48 -18.27 -7.77
N PRO A 117 7.26 -18.58 -6.72
CA PRO A 117 6.82 -18.37 -5.36
C PRO A 117 6.57 -16.88 -5.10
N ILE A 118 5.52 -16.60 -4.31
CA ILE A 118 5.20 -15.23 -3.92
C ILE A 118 6.32 -14.69 -3.03
N GLN A 119 6.94 -13.60 -3.48
CA GLN A 119 8.02 -12.94 -2.76
C GLN A 119 7.44 -12.03 -1.68
N VAL A 120 7.96 -12.12 -0.45
CA VAL A 120 7.47 -11.29 0.65
C VAL A 120 8.02 -9.86 0.52
N ALA A 121 7.15 -8.86 0.60
CA ALA A 121 7.55 -7.46 0.59
C ALA A 121 8.27 -7.10 1.90
N ILE A 122 9.56 -6.82 1.79
CA ILE A 122 10.37 -6.32 2.91
C ILE A 122 10.26 -4.79 2.97
N ARG A 123 9.97 -4.22 4.14
CA ARG A 123 10.03 -2.75 4.35
C ARG A 123 11.47 -2.31 4.08
N PRO A 124 11.72 -1.29 3.25
CA PRO A 124 13.07 -0.74 3.09
C PRO A 124 13.49 -0.16 4.45
N GLN A 125 14.25 -0.94 5.22
CA GLN A 125 14.86 -0.46 6.44
C GLN A 125 16.01 0.47 6.03
N PRO A 126 16.17 1.64 6.69
CA PRO A 126 17.40 2.41 6.52
C PRO A 126 18.56 1.48 6.88
N SER A 127 19.60 1.45 6.03
CA SER A 127 20.72 0.55 6.28
C SER A 127 21.28 0.82 7.68
N PRO A 128 21.76 -0.21 8.41
CA PRO A 128 22.35 -0.02 9.73
C PRO A 128 23.46 1.05 9.74
N LEU A 129 24.19 1.21 8.63
CA LEU A 129 25.18 2.26 8.43
C LEU A 129 24.56 3.67 8.37
N GLN A 130 23.39 3.83 7.77
CA GLN A 130 22.70 5.12 7.69
C GLN A 130 22.12 5.53 9.05
N VAL A 131 21.60 4.57 9.82
CA VAL A 131 21.17 4.79 11.22
C VAL A 131 22.36 5.13 12.12
N TRP A 132 23.50 4.44 11.94
CA TRP A 132 24.74 4.71 12.67
C TRP A 132 25.33 6.09 12.33
N MET A 133 25.39 6.47 11.05
CA MET A 133 25.84 7.81 10.64
C MET A 133 24.93 8.93 11.17
N ALA A 134 23.61 8.74 11.14
CA ALA A 134 22.66 9.70 11.72
C ALA A 134 22.90 9.88 13.23
N LYS A 135 23.20 8.78 13.93
CA LYS A 135 23.48 8.79 15.37
C LYS A 135 24.83 9.45 15.70
N ILE A 136 25.87 9.26 14.88
CA ILE A 136 27.16 9.96 15.03
C ILE A 136 27.02 11.45 14.77
N ARG A 137 26.27 11.85 13.72
CA ARG A 137 26.08 13.28 13.42
C ARG A 137 25.30 14.01 14.52
N GLY A 138 24.35 13.34 15.16
CA GLY A 138 23.66 13.84 16.34
C GLY A 138 24.56 13.96 17.58
N TRP A 139 25.49 13.03 17.76
CA TRP A 139 26.47 13.05 18.85
C TRP A 139 27.57 14.11 18.66
N LEU A 140 27.97 14.37 17.40
CA LEU A 140 28.97 15.40 17.06
C LEU A 140 28.42 16.84 17.01
N GLY A 141 27.14 17.06 17.30
CA GLY A 141 26.59 18.43 17.43
C GLY A 141 26.58 19.27 16.16
N LEU A 142 26.70 18.69 14.96
CA LEU A 142 26.50 19.39 13.68
C LEU A 142 25.00 19.51 13.33
N SER A 143 24.23 20.06 14.27
CA SER A 143 22.93 20.68 14.00
C SER A 143 23.21 22.08 13.46
N GLY A 144 22.93 22.29 12.18
CA GLY A 144 23.09 23.58 11.53
C GLY A 144 22.27 24.66 12.25
N LYS A 145 22.96 25.47 13.05
CA LYS A 145 22.47 26.72 13.60
C LYS A 145 22.40 27.75 12.48
N GLY A 146 21.36 27.65 11.64
CA GLY A 146 20.94 28.71 10.73
C GLY A 146 20.12 29.74 11.48
N THR A 147 20.75 30.52 12.36
CA THR A 147 20.10 31.68 13.00
C THR A 147 19.99 32.83 12.02
N SER A 148 18.75 33.14 11.67
CA SER A 148 18.20 34.46 11.38
C SER A 148 19.13 35.64 11.72
N LYS A 149 19.45 36.46 10.71
CA LYS A 149 19.91 37.84 10.92
C LYS A 149 18.85 38.77 10.32
N LYS A 150 18.18 39.48 11.23
CA LYS A 150 17.25 40.59 11.03
C LYS A 150 17.77 41.60 10.01
N GLY A 151 16.86 42.07 9.14
CA GLY A 151 16.85 43.45 8.67
C GLY A 151 16.17 44.35 9.70
#